data_AF-A0A821DVR8-F1
#
_entry.id   AF-A0A821DVR8-F1
#
_cell.length_a   1.000
_cell.length_b   1.000
_cell.length_c   1.000
_cell.angle_alpha   90.00
_cell.angle_beta   90.00
_cell.angle_gamma   90.00
#
_symmetry.space_group_name_H-M   'P 1'
#
loop_
_entity.id
_entity.type
_entity.pdbx_description
1 polymer ?
#
loop_
_entity_poly.entity_id
_entity_poly.type
_entity_poly.pdbx_seq_one_letter_code
_entity_poly.pdbx_strand_id
1 'polypeptide(L)'
;YLQLLLCIYVYLCPEVGYVQGQAFLAAMFLLNLDLFDSFICFSNLLHRPYFQTFYRFNNIDKYLQLFQQLLNYHLPKLSAHFIQMSIEPNCFALDWFFTIFSKSLPLDVVSRIWDLFFRDGDAFIFRTAIAILSLYEERLCQLDTFHCLQFLTRLPDDLNVTSLFKAIDKINFDHTSCELFYLIA
;
A
#
# COMPACT_ATOMS: atom_id res chain seq x y z
N TYR A 1 0.39 -16.18 19.14
CA TYR A 1 1.07 -14.87 19.28
C TYR A 1 0.33 -13.71 18.62
N LEU A 2 -0.21 -13.86 17.40
CA LEU A 2 -0.92 -12.78 16.69
C LEU A 2 -2.06 -12.11 17.50
N GLN A 3 -3.01 -12.90 18.00
CA GLN A 3 -4.12 -12.37 18.80
C GLN A 3 -3.62 -11.62 20.05
N LEU A 4 -2.60 -12.16 20.73
CA LEU A 4 -2.02 -11.53 21.91
C LEU A 4 -1.41 -10.16 21.59
N LEU A 5 -0.60 -10.07 20.52
CA LEU A 5 -0.01 -8.80 20.06
C LEU A 5 -1.09 -7.76 19.78
N LEU A 6 -2.13 -8.13 19.03
CA LEU A 6 -3.23 -7.23 18.69
C LEU A 6 -4.01 -6.79 19.93
N CYS A 7 -4.30 -7.70 20.86
CA CYS A 7 -4.96 -7.35 22.12
C CYS A 7 -4.12 -6.38 22.97
N ILE A 8 -2.80 -6.58 23.06
CA ILE A 8 -1.90 -5.67 23.78
C ILE A 8 -1.92 -4.28 23.12
N TYR A 9 -1.86 -4.21 21.78
CA TYR A 9 -1.92 -2.94 21.07
C TYR A 9 -3.24 -2.19 21.30
N VAL A 10 -4.38 -2.87 21.16
CA VAL A 10 -5.71 -2.28 21.40
C VAL A 10 -5.86 -1.77 22.84
N TYR A 11 -5.31 -2.51 23.81
CA TYR A 11 -5.32 -2.10 25.21
C TYR A 11 -4.49 -0.83 25.46
N LEU A 12 -3.35 -0.68 24.79
CA LEU A 12 -2.44 0.46 24.95
C LEU A 12 -2.83 1.68 24.11
N CYS A 13 -3.48 1.47 22.97
CA CYS A 13 -3.92 2.52 22.03
C CYS A 13 -5.45 2.44 21.80
N PRO A 14 -6.27 2.65 22.84
CA PRO A 14 -7.72 2.50 22.77
C PRO A 14 -8.40 3.51 21.82
N GLU A 15 -7.75 4.64 21.53
CA GLU A 15 -8.26 5.66 20.61
C GLU A 15 -8.22 5.24 19.15
N VAL A 16 -7.33 4.31 18.78
CA VAL A 16 -7.29 3.70 17.45
C VAL A 16 -8.11 2.41 17.44
N GLY A 17 -7.98 1.61 18.49
CA GLY A 17 -8.61 0.29 18.56
C GLY A 17 -8.11 -0.68 17.49
N TYR A 18 -8.89 -1.73 17.23
CA TYR A 18 -8.58 -2.69 16.17
C TYR A 18 -9.22 -2.23 14.85
N VAL A 19 -8.39 -2.05 13.84
CA VAL A 19 -8.84 -1.74 12.48
C VAL A 19 -8.55 -2.94 11.58
N GLN A 20 -9.53 -3.31 10.76
CA GLN A 20 -9.41 -4.44 9.84
C GLN A 20 -8.18 -4.26 8.94
N GLY A 21 -7.32 -5.29 8.93
CA GLY A 21 -6.07 -5.29 8.17
C GLY A 21 -4.81 -5.16 9.03
N GLN A 22 -4.91 -4.66 10.27
CA GLN A 22 -3.78 -4.62 11.22
C GLN A 22 -3.17 -6.00 11.48
N ALA A 23 -3.98 -7.06 11.45
CA ALA A 23 -3.50 -8.42 11.62
C ALA A 23 -2.44 -8.83 10.58
N PHE A 24 -2.52 -8.33 9.34
CA PHE A 24 -1.54 -8.63 8.31
C PHE A 24 -0.20 -7.95 8.59
N LEU A 25 -0.22 -6.68 9.02
CA LEU A 25 0.99 -5.97 9.46
C LEU A 25 1.65 -6.67 10.68
N ALA A 26 0.86 -7.05 11.68
CA ALA A 26 1.35 -7.75 12.86
C ALA A 26 1.95 -9.12 12.50
N ALA A 27 1.34 -9.83 11.55
CA ALA A 27 1.86 -11.10 11.05
C ALA A 27 3.23 -10.93 10.37
N MET A 28 3.44 -9.86 9.60
CA MET A 28 4.74 -9.59 8.96
C MET A 28 5.88 -9.48 9.97
N PHE A 29 5.64 -8.87 11.13
CA PHE A 29 6.64 -8.84 12.20
C PHE A 29 6.80 -10.21 12.90
N LEU A 30 5.69 -10.85 13.26
CA LEU A 30 5.70 -12.14 13.98
C LEU A 30 6.28 -13.32 13.18
N LEU A 31 6.33 -13.20 11.84
CA LEU A 31 7.00 -14.17 10.99
C LEU A 31 8.53 -14.07 11.06
N ASN A 32 9.06 -12.92 11.48
CA ASN A 32 10.49 -12.59 11.41
C ASN A 32 11.13 -12.29 12.78
N LEU A 33 10.31 -11.99 13.79
CA LEU A 33 10.74 -11.52 15.11
C LEU A 33 9.97 -12.23 16.23
N ASP A 34 10.54 -12.23 17.43
CA ASP A 34 9.84 -12.67 18.63
C ASP A 34 8.70 -11.72 19.01
N LEU A 35 7.81 -12.16 19.90
CA LEU A 35 6.60 -11.40 20.28
C LEU A 35 6.89 -9.98 20.75
N PHE A 36 7.90 -9.80 21.61
CA PHE A 36 8.22 -8.50 22.21
C PHE A 36 8.72 -7.50 21.16
N ASP A 37 9.70 -7.92 20.34
CA ASP A 37 10.23 -7.09 19.27
C ASP A 37 9.18 -6.82 18.20
N SER A 38 8.37 -7.82 17.86
CA SER A 38 7.23 -7.66 16.96
C SER A 38 6.26 -6.59 17.46
N PHE A 39 5.94 -6.59 18.75
CA PHE A 39 5.06 -5.60 19.35
C PHE A 39 5.66 -4.18 19.28
N ILE A 40 6.95 -4.03 19.56
CA ILE A 40 7.66 -2.75 19.47
C ILE A 40 7.64 -2.24 18.02
N CYS A 41 8.05 -3.06 17.06
CA CYS A 41 8.11 -2.67 15.65
C CYS A 41 6.73 -2.37 15.09
N PHE A 42 5.72 -3.19 15.40
CA PHE A 42 4.33 -2.96 15.01
C PHE A 42 3.78 -1.66 15.58
N SER A 43 3.98 -1.41 16.87
CA SER A 43 3.53 -0.18 17.53
C SER A 43 4.21 1.04 16.92
N ASN A 44 5.52 1.01 16.71
CA ASN A 44 6.28 2.10 16.10
C ASN A 44 5.84 2.37 14.64
N LEU A 45 5.59 1.31 13.86
CA LEU A 45 5.06 1.43 12.50
C LEU A 45 3.74 2.20 12.51
N LEU A 46 2.80 1.79 13.35
CA LEU A 46 1.48 2.41 13.43
C LEU A 46 1.51 3.85 13.97
N HIS A 47 2.53 4.23 14.75
CA HIS A 47 2.71 5.60 15.24
C HIS A 47 3.31 6.57 14.20
N ARG A 48 3.79 6.09 13.04
CA ARG A 48 4.30 6.98 11.98
C ARG A 48 3.17 7.86 11.44
N PRO A 49 3.45 9.13 11.05
CA PRO A 49 2.45 10.05 10.52
C PRO A 49 1.62 9.46 9.37
N TYR A 50 2.29 8.77 8.43
CA TYR A 50 1.65 8.06 7.32
C TYR A 50 0.56 7.11 7.80
N PHE A 51 0.85 6.16 8.71
CA PHE A 51 -0.14 5.18 9.17
C PHE A 51 -1.22 5.83 10.04
N GLN A 52 -0.87 6.84 10.85
CA GLN A 52 -1.85 7.58 11.64
C GLN A 52 -2.93 8.25 10.78
N THR A 53 -2.59 8.73 9.57
CA THR A 53 -3.58 9.23 8.60
C THR A 53 -4.61 8.16 8.23
N PHE A 54 -4.19 6.94 7.91
CA PHE A 54 -5.11 5.87 7.52
C PHE A 54 -5.92 5.32 8.71
N TYR A 55 -5.28 5.09 9.86
CA TYR A 55 -5.93 4.48 11.02
C TYR A 55 -6.84 5.44 11.80
N ARG A 56 -6.63 6.75 11.70
CA ARG A 56 -7.53 7.77 12.26
C ARG A 56 -8.49 8.36 11.22
N PHE A 57 -8.47 7.85 9.99
CA PHE A 57 -9.29 8.35 8.87
C PHE A 57 -9.15 9.86 8.62
N ASN A 58 -7.95 10.39 8.83
CA ASN A 58 -7.67 11.83 8.79
C ASN A 58 -6.73 12.18 7.64
N ASN A 59 -7.19 12.96 6.68
CA ASN A 59 -6.44 13.39 5.49
C ASN A 59 -6.07 12.26 4.50
N ILE A 60 -6.79 11.14 4.50
CA ILE A 60 -6.61 10.05 3.52
C ILE A 60 -6.72 10.58 2.09
N ASP A 61 -7.63 11.52 1.86
CA ASP A 61 -7.86 12.14 0.54
C ASP A 61 -6.59 12.75 -0.06
N LYS A 62 -5.68 13.30 0.76
CA LYS A 62 -4.43 13.88 0.27
C LYS A 62 -3.52 12.81 -0.37
N TYR A 63 -3.42 11.64 0.27
CA TYR A 63 -2.64 10.52 -0.27
C TYR A 63 -3.31 9.89 -1.50
N LEU A 64 -4.64 9.83 -1.53
CA LEU A 64 -5.38 9.36 -2.71
C LEU A 64 -5.23 10.33 -3.89
N GLN A 65 -5.30 11.64 -3.65
CA GLN A 65 -5.07 12.67 -4.67
C GLN A 65 -3.62 12.63 -5.19
N LEU A 66 -2.64 12.49 -4.30
CA LEU A 66 -1.25 12.31 -4.69
C LEU A 66 -1.09 11.06 -5.57
N PHE A 67 -1.69 9.94 -5.19
CA PHE A 67 -1.64 8.74 -6.00
C PHE A 67 -2.32 8.91 -7.36
N GLN A 68 -3.44 9.64 -7.44
CA GLN A 68 -4.07 9.98 -8.71
C GLN A 68 -3.15 10.83 -9.61
N GLN A 69 -2.41 11.78 -9.03
CA GLN A 69 -1.44 12.59 -9.78
C GLN A 69 -0.28 11.72 -10.30
N LEU A 70 0.26 10.83 -9.46
CA LEU A 70 1.31 9.89 -9.86
C LEU A 70 0.83 8.92 -10.95
N LEU A 71 -0.40 8.44 -10.84
CA LEU A 71 -1.03 7.59 -11.86
C LEU A 71 -1.12 8.34 -13.19
N ASN A 72 -1.58 9.59 -13.16
CA ASN A 72 -1.69 10.42 -14.36
C ASN A 72 -0.33 10.74 -15.00
N TYR A 73 0.72 10.92 -14.18
CA TYR A 73 2.06 11.20 -14.67
C TYR A 73 2.71 9.96 -15.31
N HIS A 74 2.66 8.81 -14.63
CA HIS A 74 3.36 7.61 -15.07
C HIS A 74 2.56 6.76 -16.08
N LEU A 75 1.24 6.72 -15.94
CA LEU A 75 0.34 5.88 -16.76
C LEU A 75 -0.85 6.71 -17.26
N PRO A 76 -0.61 7.76 -18.08
CA PRO A 76 -1.66 8.70 -18.50
C PRO A 76 -2.81 8.03 -19.25
N LYS A 77 -2.53 6.95 -20.01
CA LYS A 77 -3.56 6.19 -20.72
C LYS A 77 -4.49 5.46 -19.75
N LEU A 78 -3.90 4.75 -18.78
CA LEU A 78 -4.66 4.06 -17.74
C LEU A 78 -5.44 5.04 -16.85
N SER A 79 -4.82 6.16 -16.48
CA SER A 79 -5.47 7.24 -15.73
C SER A 79 -6.72 7.75 -16.45
N ALA A 80 -6.61 8.05 -17.76
CA ALA A 80 -7.75 8.49 -18.56
C ALA A 80 -8.85 7.42 -18.65
N HIS A 81 -8.47 6.14 -18.81
CA HIS A 81 -9.42 5.02 -18.81
C HIS A 81 -10.18 4.91 -17.48
N PHE A 82 -9.49 4.99 -16.35
CA PHE A 82 -10.10 4.96 -15.02
C PHE A 82 -11.07 6.13 -14.81
N ILE A 83 -10.70 7.34 -15.24
CA ILE A 83 -11.58 8.51 -15.19
C ILE A 83 -12.84 8.26 -16.04
N GLN A 84 -12.70 7.77 -17.27
CA GLN A 84 -13.83 7.45 -18.14
C GLN A 84 -14.76 6.38 -17.53
N MET A 85 -14.19 5.41 -16.83
CA MET A 85 -14.90 4.32 -16.15
C MET A 85 -15.39 4.68 -14.75
N SER A 86 -15.14 5.91 -14.28
CA SER A 86 -15.44 6.37 -12.91
C SER A 86 -14.83 5.46 -11.82
N ILE A 87 -13.61 4.96 -12.05
CA ILE A 87 -12.84 4.19 -11.08
C ILE A 87 -11.96 5.14 -10.28
N GLU A 88 -12.26 5.29 -9.00
CA GLU A 88 -11.45 6.10 -8.09
C GLU A 88 -10.43 5.23 -7.33
N PRO A 89 -9.23 5.76 -7.00
CA PRO A 89 -8.24 5.02 -6.21
C PRO A 89 -8.73 4.46 -4.87
N ASN A 90 -9.66 5.17 -4.23
CA ASN A 90 -10.36 4.72 -3.01
C ASN A 90 -10.86 3.26 -3.13
N CYS A 91 -11.40 2.89 -4.29
CA CYS A 91 -12.06 1.61 -4.50
C CYS A 91 -11.12 0.39 -4.43
N PHE A 92 -9.80 0.58 -4.53
CA PHE A 92 -8.85 -0.54 -4.53
C PHE A 92 -7.54 -0.28 -3.78
N ALA A 93 -7.06 0.97 -3.71
CA ALA A 93 -5.71 1.28 -3.24
C ALA A 93 -5.59 1.36 -1.71
N LEU A 94 -6.70 1.53 -0.97
CA LEU A 94 -6.64 1.66 0.48
C LEU A 94 -5.99 0.43 1.13
N ASP A 95 -6.47 -0.78 0.80
CA ASP A 95 -5.90 -2.02 1.32
C ASP A 95 -4.41 -2.17 0.97
N TRP A 96 -3.98 -1.67 -0.20
CA TRP A 96 -2.57 -1.69 -0.58
C TRP A 96 -1.73 -0.79 0.32
N PHE A 97 -2.23 0.40 0.60
CA PHE A 97 -1.52 1.45 1.32
C PHE A 97 -1.38 1.14 2.81
N PHE A 98 -2.49 0.97 3.52
CA PHE A 98 -2.42 0.84 4.99
C PHE A 98 -1.97 -0.56 5.43
N THR A 99 -1.98 -1.57 4.55
CA THR A 99 -1.41 -2.90 4.85
C THR A 99 -0.03 -3.14 4.23
N ILE A 100 0.56 -2.15 3.53
CA ILE A 100 1.82 -2.33 2.79
C ILE A 100 1.75 -3.61 1.94
N PHE A 101 0.64 -3.75 1.20
CA PHE A 101 0.30 -4.89 0.34
C PHE A 101 0.18 -6.27 1.03
N SER A 102 0.40 -6.39 2.34
CA SER A 102 0.42 -7.68 3.06
C SER A 102 -0.92 -8.43 3.05
N LYS A 103 -2.03 -7.72 2.82
CA LYS A 103 -3.35 -8.32 2.57
C LYS A 103 -3.57 -8.74 1.11
N SER A 104 -2.89 -8.10 0.17
CA SER A 104 -3.25 -8.10 -1.25
C SER A 104 -2.32 -8.92 -2.14
N LEU A 105 -1.12 -9.28 -1.65
CA LEU A 105 -0.10 -9.99 -2.42
C LEU A 105 0.44 -11.21 -1.65
N PRO A 106 1.02 -12.19 -2.36
CA PRO A 106 1.68 -13.34 -1.74
C PRO A 106 2.85 -12.92 -0.82
N LEU A 107 3.05 -13.68 0.27
CA LEU A 107 4.05 -13.38 1.30
C LEU A 107 5.47 -13.18 0.73
N ASP A 108 5.88 -13.99 -0.26
CA ASP A 108 7.21 -13.90 -0.87
C ASP A 108 7.43 -12.55 -1.57
N VAL A 109 6.39 -12.02 -2.22
CA VAL A 109 6.41 -10.71 -2.87
C VAL A 109 6.42 -9.61 -1.80
N VAL A 110 5.52 -9.72 -0.82
CA VAL A 110 5.32 -8.75 0.26
C VAL A 110 6.58 -8.59 1.09
N SER A 111 7.27 -9.67 1.43
CA SER A 111 8.50 -9.62 2.24
C SER A 111 9.55 -8.73 1.60
N ARG A 112 9.73 -8.85 0.28
CA ARG A 112 10.68 -8.02 -0.46
C ARG A 112 10.22 -6.57 -0.64
N ILE A 113 8.90 -6.33 -0.69
CA ILE A 113 8.34 -4.97 -0.65
C ILE A 113 8.65 -4.32 0.71
N TRP A 114 8.50 -5.07 1.80
CA TRP A 114 8.78 -4.59 3.16
C TRP A 114 10.25 -4.25 3.37
N ASP A 115 11.18 -5.05 2.84
CA ASP A 115 12.62 -4.75 2.87
C ASP A 115 12.92 -3.36 2.27
N LEU A 116 12.37 -3.09 1.08
CA LEU A 116 12.59 -1.83 0.39
C LEU A 116 11.80 -0.68 1.00
N PHE A 117 10.62 -0.94 1.57
CA PHE A 117 9.87 0.05 2.34
C PHE A 117 10.65 0.52 3.57
N PHE A 118 11.30 -0.37 4.32
CA PHE A 118 12.12 0.04 5.46
C PHE A 118 13.38 0.82 5.03
N ARG A 119 13.90 0.54 3.84
CA ARG A 119 15.04 1.27 3.27
C ARG A 119 14.66 2.64 2.72
N ASP A 120 13.57 2.73 1.95
CA ASP A 120 13.23 3.87 1.11
C ASP A 120 12.06 4.72 1.65
N GLY A 121 11.35 4.24 2.68
CA GLY A 121 10.27 4.96 3.35
C GLY A 121 8.89 4.88 2.67
N ASP A 122 7.97 5.75 3.08
CA ASP A 122 6.54 5.65 2.73
C ASP A 122 6.28 5.84 1.23
N ALA A 123 7.10 6.64 0.55
CA ALA A 123 7.01 6.83 -0.90
C ALA A 123 7.14 5.52 -1.68
N PHE A 124 7.87 4.52 -1.13
CA PHE A 124 8.04 3.22 -1.77
C PHE A 124 6.70 2.48 -1.97
N ILE A 125 5.71 2.73 -1.11
CA ILE A 125 4.36 2.14 -1.22
C ILE A 125 3.69 2.59 -2.53
N PHE A 126 3.76 3.89 -2.82
CA PHE A 126 3.17 4.47 -4.02
C PHE A 126 3.92 4.03 -5.28
N ARG A 127 5.25 3.96 -5.20
CA ARG A 127 6.10 3.46 -6.29
C ARG A 127 5.73 2.03 -6.67
N THR A 128 5.51 1.19 -5.65
CA THR A 128 5.06 -0.20 -5.82
C THR A 128 3.67 -0.26 -6.44
N ALA A 129 2.72 0.58 -5.98
CA ALA A 129 1.37 0.61 -6.54
C ALA A 129 1.37 1.01 -8.04
N ILE A 130 2.13 2.03 -8.43
CA ILE A 130 2.28 2.42 -9.84
C ILE A 130 2.94 1.29 -10.66
N ALA A 131 3.96 0.63 -10.11
CA ALA A 131 4.61 -0.49 -10.78
C ALA A 131 3.63 -1.66 -11.03
N ILE A 132 2.81 -2.02 -10.05
CA ILE A 132 1.76 -3.04 -10.21
C ILE A 132 0.81 -2.65 -11.34
N LEU A 133 0.31 -1.41 -11.35
CA LEU A 133 -0.59 -0.93 -12.40
C LEU A 133 0.07 -0.97 -13.78
N SER A 134 1.35 -0.61 -13.88
CA SER A 134 2.10 -0.62 -15.15
C SER A 134 2.24 -2.03 -15.74
N LEU A 135 2.40 -3.06 -14.90
CA LEU A 135 2.47 -4.45 -15.36
C LEU A 135 1.16 -4.93 -16.01
N TYR A 136 0.05 -4.34 -15.59
CA TYR A 136 -1.29 -4.73 -16.02
C TYR A 136 -2.00 -3.66 -16.87
N GLU A 137 -1.32 -2.60 -17.28
CA GLU A 137 -1.91 -1.47 -17.99
C GLU A 137 -2.67 -1.91 -19.25
N GLU A 138 -2.05 -2.74 -20.10
CA GLU A 138 -2.68 -3.22 -21.33
C GLU A 138 -3.97 -3.99 -21.06
N ARG A 139 -3.98 -4.83 -20.02
CA ARG A 139 -5.14 -5.62 -19.61
C ARG A 139 -6.23 -4.71 -19.05
N LEU A 140 -5.88 -3.84 -18.11
CA LEU A 140 -6.82 -2.95 -17.42
C LEU A 140 -7.52 -2.00 -18.40
N CYS A 141 -6.81 -1.48 -19.41
CA CYS A 141 -7.39 -0.64 -20.46
C CYS A 141 -8.43 -1.36 -21.34
N GLN A 142 -8.49 -2.69 -21.32
CA GLN A 142 -9.46 -3.48 -22.08
C GLN A 142 -10.69 -3.90 -21.26
N LEU A 143 -10.64 -3.73 -19.94
CA LEU A 143 -11.69 -4.15 -19.02
C LEU A 143 -12.69 -3.01 -18.78
N ASP A 144 -13.94 -3.38 -18.49
CA ASP A 144 -14.95 -2.47 -17.98
C ASP A 144 -14.73 -2.16 -16.48
N THR A 145 -15.54 -1.26 -15.91
CA THR A 145 -15.47 -0.86 -14.51
C THR A 145 -15.52 -2.05 -13.55
N PHE A 146 -16.44 -2.99 -13.75
CA PHE A 146 -16.64 -4.12 -12.83
C PHE A 146 -15.43 -5.06 -12.84
N HIS A 147 -14.96 -5.45 -14.02
CA HIS A 147 -13.83 -6.37 -14.15
C HIS A 147 -12.51 -5.72 -13.72
N CYS A 148 -12.34 -4.41 -13.94
CA CYS A 148 -11.21 -3.66 -13.38
C CYS A 148 -11.19 -3.73 -11.85
N LEU A 149 -12.31 -3.40 -11.19
CA LEU A 149 -12.39 -3.40 -9.73
C LEU A 149 -12.20 -4.82 -9.16
N GLN A 150 -12.78 -5.83 -9.79
CA GLN A 150 -12.57 -7.23 -9.40
C GLN A 150 -11.09 -7.63 -9.50
N PHE A 151 -10.40 -7.22 -10.56
CA PHE A 151 -8.98 -7.50 -10.73
C PHE A 151 -8.10 -6.75 -9.72
N LEU A 152 -8.37 -5.46 -9.49
CA LEU A 152 -7.56 -4.62 -8.60
C LEU A 152 -7.74 -4.99 -7.11
N THR A 153 -8.94 -5.40 -6.70
CA THR A 153 -9.21 -5.86 -5.33
C THR A 153 -8.70 -7.27 -5.05
N ARG A 154 -8.40 -8.05 -6.10
CA ARG A 154 -7.82 -9.39 -6.01
C ARG A 154 -6.76 -9.60 -7.08
N LEU A 155 -5.56 -9.11 -6.80
CA LEU A 155 -4.42 -9.27 -7.68
C LEU A 155 -4.05 -10.75 -7.87
N PRO A 156 -3.45 -11.14 -9.01
CA PRO A 156 -3.04 -12.51 -9.26
C PRO A 156 -1.98 -13.00 -8.26
N ASP A 157 -2.14 -14.23 -7.77
CA ASP A 157 -1.21 -14.88 -6.84
C ASP A 157 0.13 -15.27 -7.51
N ASP A 158 0.18 -15.32 -8.84
CA ASP A 158 1.34 -15.67 -9.64
C ASP A 158 2.14 -14.43 -10.12
N LEU A 159 1.97 -13.29 -9.46
CA LEU A 159 2.70 -12.06 -9.76
C LEU A 159 4.21 -12.31 -9.76
N ASN A 160 4.84 -12.17 -10.93
CA ASN A 160 6.27 -12.39 -11.07
C ASN A 160 7.07 -11.31 -10.34
N VAL A 161 7.71 -11.70 -9.23
CA VAL A 161 8.56 -10.83 -8.40
C VAL A 161 9.61 -10.12 -9.25
N THR A 162 10.31 -10.82 -10.14
CA THR A 162 11.39 -10.22 -10.93
C THR A 162 10.85 -9.11 -11.85
N SER A 163 9.71 -9.34 -12.49
CA SER A 163 9.06 -8.33 -13.33
C SER A 163 8.57 -7.13 -12.51
N LEU A 164 8.00 -7.37 -11.32
CA LEU A 164 7.57 -6.31 -10.41
C LEU A 164 8.73 -5.39 -10.01
N PHE A 165 9.83 -5.95 -9.50
CA PHE A 165 10.95 -5.12 -9.06
C PHE A 165 11.64 -4.40 -10.23
N LYS A 166 11.71 -5.02 -11.42
CA LYS A 166 12.15 -4.33 -12.65
C LYS A 166 11.22 -3.18 -13.04
N ALA A 167 9.91 -3.30 -12.82
CA ALA A 167 8.97 -2.22 -13.06
C ALA A 167 9.14 -1.10 -12.01
N ILE A 168 9.28 -1.45 -10.73
CA ILE A 168 9.58 -0.51 -9.63
C ILE A 168 10.82 0.31 -9.96
N ASP A 169 11.90 -0.33 -10.40
CA ASP A 169 13.17 0.33 -10.75
C ASP A 169 13.03 1.41 -11.85
N LYS A 170 12.00 1.31 -12.70
CA LYS A 170 11.71 2.30 -13.75
C LYS A 170 10.85 3.47 -13.27
N ILE A 171 10.15 3.33 -12.16
CA ILE A 171 9.32 4.40 -11.59
C ILE A 171 10.23 5.30 -10.76
N ASN A 172 10.46 6.52 -11.26
CA ASN A 172 11.18 7.57 -10.54
C ASN A 172 10.20 8.65 -10.12
N PHE A 173 10.25 9.03 -8.84
CA PHE A 173 9.54 10.20 -8.36
C PHE A 173 10.50 11.39 -8.41
N ASP A 174 10.08 12.44 -9.12
CA ASP A 174 10.84 13.68 -9.19
C ASP A 174 10.92 14.31 -7.79
N HIS A 175 11.92 15.19 -7.58
CA HIS A 175 12.14 15.84 -6.28
C HIS A 175 10.86 16.50 -5.71
N THR A 176 10.02 17.07 -6.56
CA THR A 176 8.74 17.68 -6.21
C THR A 176 7.72 16.67 -5.69
N SER A 177 7.67 15.47 -6.26
CA SER A 177 6.80 14.39 -5.77
C SER A 177 7.28 13.88 -4.41
N CYS A 178 8.59 13.80 -4.20
CA CYS A 178 9.18 13.50 -2.89
C CYS A 178 8.87 14.58 -1.84
N GLU A 179 8.95 15.86 -2.20
CA GLU A 179 8.55 16.98 -1.33
C GLU A 179 7.06 16.93 -0.96
N LEU A 180 6.18 16.55 -1.89
CA LEU A 180 4.76 16.37 -1.59
C LEU A 180 4.52 15.30 -0.53
N PHE A 181 5.31 14.22 -0.49
CA PHE A 181 5.24 13.24 0.59
C PHE A 181 5.60 13.84 1.96
N TYR A 182 6.59 14.74 2.00
CA TYR A 182 6.97 15.45 3.24
C TYR A 182 5.99 16.54 3.65
N LEU A 183 5.29 17.17 2.70
CA LEU A 183 4.30 18.22 2.97
C LEU A 183 2.94 17.66 3.40
N ILE A 184 2.66 16.39 3.10
CA ILE A 184 1.42 15.70 3.47
C ILE A 184 1.56 14.96 4.82
N ALA A 185 2.78 14.62 5.23
CA ALA A 185 3.11 14.00 6.52
C ALA A 185 3.05 14.99 7.70
#